data_AF-A0A371QVW5-F1
#
_entry.id   AF-A0A371QVW5-F1
#
_cell.length_a   1.000
_cell.length_b   1.000
_cell.length_c   1.000
_cell.angle_alpha   90.00
_cell.angle_beta   90.00
_cell.angle_gamma   90.00
#
_symmetry.space_group_name_H-M   'P 1'
#
loop_
_entity.id
_entity.type
_entity.pdbx_description
1 polymer ?
#
loop_
_entity_poly.entity_id
_entity_poly.type
_entity_poly.pdbx_seq_one_letter_code
_entity_poly.pdbx_strand_id
1 'polypeptide(L)'
;MNISVDSKEYERWITMAERTLSSARLDASHGEYNWACFKAHQAAEFALKALLYGVGRPARGHSLTHLLGEVAKFATVSEEVAELCRLLDKFYVPTRYVDAWSEGIPYEYFSKSDAETAIKAAEGVLEFVRGVWMSLSGGRG
;
A
#
# COMPACT_ATOMS: atom_id res chain seq x y z
N MET A 1 -19.84 -13.28 9.66
CA MET A 1 -19.35 -14.23 8.63
C MET A 1 -18.16 -14.97 9.24
N ASN A 2 -18.13 -16.30 9.21
CA ASN A 2 -16.97 -17.06 9.67
C ASN A 2 -16.01 -17.22 8.48
N ILE A 3 -15.05 -16.29 8.35
CA ILE A 3 -14.08 -16.30 7.25
C ILE A 3 -12.93 -17.24 7.65
N SER A 4 -12.71 -18.30 6.88
CA SER A 4 -11.49 -19.11 7.01
C SER A 4 -10.31 -18.28 6.52
N VAL A 5 -9.27 -18.17 7.35
CA VAL A 5 -8.07 -17.38 7.05
C VAL A 5 -6.87 -18.28 6.73
N ASP A 6 -6.02 -17.82 5.82
CA ASP A 6 -4.71 -18.36 5.47
C ASP A 6 -3.61 -17.43 6.00
N SER A 7 -3.15 -17.70 7.22
CA SER A 7 -2.13 -16.89 7.87
C SER A 7 -0.79 -16.90 7.15
N LYS A 8 -0.46 -18.00 6.45
CA LYS A 8 0.82 -18.13 5.76
C LYS A 8 0.88 -17.22 4.54
N GLU A 9 -0.21 -17.16 3.76
CA GLU A 9 -0.28 -16.21 2.66
C GLU A 9 -0.31 -14.76 3.18
N TYR A 10 -1.10 -14.46 4.21
CA TYR A 10 -1.06 -13.12 4.82
C TYR A 10 0.37 -12.71 5.22
N GLU A 11 1.08 -13.57 5.97
CA GLU A 11 2.46 -13.33 6.42
C GLU A 11 3.42 -13.07 5.26
N ARG A 12 3.31 -13.84 4.17
CA ARG A 12 4.16 -13.69 2.98
C ARG A 12 4.02 -12.31 2.36
N TRP A 13 2.79 -11.83 2.21
CA TRP A 13 2.50 -10.54 1.58
C TRP A 13 2.76 -9.36 2.51
N ILE A 14 2.39 -9.45 3.79
CA ILE A 14 2.62 -8.35 4.75
C ILE A 14 4.12 -8.15 5.01
N THR A 15 4.92 -9.23 5.04
CA THR A 15 6.38 -9.14 5.16
C THR A 15 6.96 -8.38 3.95
N MET A 16 6.43 -8.62 2.75
CA MET A 16 6.85 -7.89 1.55
C MET A 16 6.48 -6.40 1.66
N ALA A 17 5.27 -6.08 2.15
CA ALA A 17 4.85 -4.70 2.38
C ALA A 17 5.79 -3.94 3.33
N GLU A 18 6.14 -4.56 4.45
CA GLU A 18 7.02 -3.98 5.48
C GLU A 18 8.43 -3.72 4.97
N ARG A 19 9.02 -4.70 4.25
CA ARG A 19 10.34 -4.53 3.63
C ARG A 19 10.33 -3.46 2.56
N THR A 20 9.24 -3.37 1.79
CA THR A 20 9.07 -2.33 0.76
C THR A 20 8.97 -0.95 1.39
N LEU A 21 8.21 -0.80 2.48
CA LEU A 21 8.13 0.46 3.22
C LEU A 21 9.47 0.86 3.84
N SER A 22 10.22 -0.10 4.39
CA SER A 22 11.59 0.14 4.88
C SER A 22 12.50 0.63 3.74
N SER A 23 12.42 0.00 2.55
CA SER A 23 13.17 0.46 1.38
C SER A 23 12.75 1.85 0.91
N ALA A 24 11.46 2.21 1.00
CA ALA A 24 10.99 3.55 0.66
C ALA A 24 11.63 4.64 1.54
N ARG A 25 11.79 4.35 2.84
CA ARG A 25 12.50 5.25 3.78
C ARG A 25 13.97 5.41 3.42
N LEU A 26 14.63 4.32 3.01
CA LEU A 26 16.03 4.38 2.59
C LEU A 26 16.17 5.25 1.33
N ASP A 27 15.31 5.07 0.33
CA ASP A 27 15.31 5.92 -0.87
C ASP A 27 15.13 7.39 -0.50
N ALA A 28 14.15 7.71 0.35
CA ALA A 28 13.92 9.08 0.80
C ALA A 28 15.14 9.68 1.52
N SER A 29 15.86 8.87 2.32
CA SER A 29 17.07 9.32 3.01
C SER A 29 18.25 9.60 2.07
N HIS A 30 18.26 9.01 0.87
CA HIS A 30 19.29 9.21 -0.16
C HIS A 30 18.89 10.26 -1.22
N GLY A 31 17.71 10.88 -1.11
CA GLY A 31 17.23 11.84 -2.10
C GLY A 31 16.55 11.21 -3.32
N GLU A 32 16.27 9.90 -3.28
CA GLU A 32 15.59 9.16 -4.35
C GLU A 32 14.07 9.27 -4.18
N TYR A 33 13.54 10.49 -4.25
CA TYR A 33 12.17 10.79 -3.80
C TYR A 33 11.08 10.16 -4.68
N ASN A 34 11.26 10.11 -6.00
CA ASN A 34 10.32 9.44 -6.91
C ASN A 34 10.25 7.93 -6.59
N TRP A 35 11.38 7.30 -6.30
CA TRP A 35 11.44 5.89 -5.91
C TRP A 35 10.84 5.64 -4.54
N ALA A 36 11.07 6.53 -3.58
CA ALA A 36 10.41 6.47 -2.28
C ALA A 36 8.88 6.53 -2.43
N CYS A 37 8.35 7.44 -3.24
CA CYS A 37 6.91 7.54 -3.52
C CYS A 37 6.36 6.27 -4.18
N PHE A 38 7.06 5.73 -5.17
CA PHE A 38 6.67 4.49 -5.84
C PHE A 38 6.66 3.30 -4.86
N LYS A 39 7.70 3.14 -4.06
CA LYS A 39 7.78 2.04 -3.08
C LYS A 39 6.76 2.21 -1.96
N ALA A 40 6.41 3.43 -1.56
CA ALA A 40 5.31 3.66 -0.63
C ALA A 40 3.96 3.17 -1.20
N HIS A 41 3.67 3.46 -2.47
CA HIS A 41 2.50 2.89 -3.16
C HIS A 41 2.55 1.35 -3.17
N GLN A 42 3.68 0.76 -3.54
CA GLN A 42 3.83 -0.71 -3.58
C GLN A 42 3.69 -1.35 -2.19
N ALA A 43 4.19 -0.71 -1.14
CA ALA A 43 4.02 -1.18 0.23
C ALA A 43 2.52 -1.29 0.60
N ALA A 44 1.74 -0.25 0.30
CA ALA A 44 0.30 -0.27 0.50
C ALA A 44 -0.40 -1.34 -0.37
N GLU A 45 0.05 -1.53 -1.62
CA GLU A 45 -0.47 -2.57 -2.52
C GLU A 45 -0.27 -3.97 -1.93
N PHE A 46 0.94 -4.28 -1.48
CA PHE A 46 1.27 -5.55 -0.85
C PHE A 46 0.48 -5.76 0.45
N ALA A 47 0.27 -4.71 1.25
CA ALA A 47 -0.51 -4.80 2.48
C ALA A 47 -1.98 -5.12 2.19
N LEU A 48 -2.63 -4.42 1.26
CA LEU A 48 -4.02 -4.72 0.88
C LEU A 48 -4.15 -6.12 0.28
N LYS A 49 -3.18 -6.54 -0.55
CA LYS A 49 -3.12 -7.91 -1.06
C LYS A 49 -2.91 -8.92 0.06
N ALA A 50 -2.19 -8.61 1.13
CA ALA A 50 -2.04 -9.51 2.27
C ALA A 50 -3.40 -9.88 2.89
N LEU A 51 -4.30 -8.90 3.09
CA LEU A 51 -5.67 -9.19 3.54
C LEU A 51 -6.41 -10.07 2.55
N LEU A 52 -6.41 -9.68 1.27
CA LEU A 52 -7.18 -10.35 0.22
C LEU A 52 -6.74 -11.81 0.02
N TYR A 53 -5.44 -12.05 -0.02
CA TYR A 53 -4.89 -13.40 -0.09
C TYR A 53 -5.14 -14.17 1.21
N GLY A 54 -4.95 -13.52 2.36
CA GLY A 54 -5.19 -14.10 3.68
C GLY A 54 -6.64 -14.54 3.92
N VAL A 55 -7.63 -13.96 3.22
CA VAL A 55 -9.04 -14.39 3.29
C VAL A 55 -9.46 -15.25 2.08
N GLY A 56 -8.53 -15.69 1.24
CA GLY A 56 -8.80 -16.53 0.08
C GLY A 56 -9.52 -15.81 -1.07
N ARG A 57 -9.40 -14.49 -1.17
CA ARG A 57 -10.01 -13.64 -2.20
C ARG A 57 -8.97 -12.80 -2.93
N PRO A 58 -7.98 -13.40 -3.61
CA PRO A 58 -6.91 -12.65 -4.26
C PRO A 58 -7.47 -11.71 -5.34
N ALA A 59 -6.98 -10.47 -5.37
CA ALA A 59 -7.31 -9.49 -6.40
C ALA A 59 -6.07 -9.11 -7.23
N ARG A 60 -6.31 -8.68 -8.47
CA ARG A 60 -5.28 -8.29 -9.44
C ARG A 60 -5.24 -6.77 -9.62
N GLY A 61 -4.16 -6.29 -10.24
CA GLY A 61 -3.95 -4.88 -10.53
C GLY A 61 -3.18 -4.14 -9.43
N HIS A 62 -3.06 -2.82 -9.65
CA HIS A 62 -2.21 -1.91 -8.87
C HIS A 62 -2.97 -0.72 -8.29
N SER A 63 -4.27 -0.57 -8.59
CA SER A 63 -5.09 0.48 -7.98
C SER A 63 -5.42 0.09 -6.54
N LEU A 64 -4.87 0.83 -5.59
CA LEU A 64 -5.15 0.70 -4.17
C LEU A 64 -6.61 0.98 -3.87
N THR A 65 -7.21 1.96 -4.56
CA THR A 65 -8.64 2.26 -4.43
C THR A 65 -9.51 1.05 -4.80
N HIS A 66 -9.17 0.35 -5.88
CA HIS A 66 -9.89 -0.86 -6.29
C HIS A 66 -9.65 -2.03 -5.32
N LEU A 67 -8.40 -2.25 -4.90
CA LEU A 67 -8.06 -3.28 -3.91
C LEU A 67 -8.76 -3.03 -2.57
N LEU A 68 -8.83 -1.78 -2.12
CA LEU A 68 -9.55 -1.37 -0.92
C LEU A 68 -11.06 -1.61 -1.05
N GLY A 69 -11.63 -1.40 -2.24
CA GLY A 69 -13.01 -1.77 -2.54
C GLY A 69 -13.29 -3.27 -2.40
N GLU A 70 -12.34 -4.13 -2.75
CA GLU A 70 -12.43 -5.57 -2.49
C GLU A 70 -12.34 -5.90 -0.99
N VAL A 71 -11.48 -5.19 -0.24
CA VAL A 71 -11.38 -5.30 1.22
C VAL A 71 -12.68 -4.87 1.91
N ALA A 72 -13.33 -3.81 1.41
CA ALA A 72 -14.59 -3.29 1.95
C ALA A 72 -15.75 -4.30 1.92
N LYS A 73 -15.64 -5.38 1.11
CA LYS A 73 -16.63 -6.46 1.07
C LYS A 73 -16.64 -7.33 2.33
N PHE A 74 -15.62 -7.23 3.18
CA PHE A 74 -15.51 -8.03 4.40
C PHE A 74 -14.92 -7.29 5.61
N ALA A 75 -14.53 -6.02 5.46
CA ALA A 75 -14.04 -5.18 6.54
C ALA A 75 -14.64 -3.77 6.44
N THR A 76 -14.82 -3.11 7.58
CA THR A 76 -15.20 -1.69 7.60
C THR A 76 -14.00 -0.85 7.18
N VAL A 77 -14.19 -0.01 6.17
CA VAL A 77 -13.17 0.93 5.65
C VAL A 77 -13.62 2.34 5.99
N SER A 78 -12.75 3.13 6.64
CA SER A 78 -13.00 4.55 6.89
C SER A 78 -12.66 5.39 5.66
N GLU A 79 -13.28 6.57 5.56
CA GLU A 79 -12.97 7.53 4.49
C GLU A 79 -11.50 7.97 4.53
N GLU A 80 -10.90 8.04 5.72
CA GLU A 80 -9.49 8.35 5.90
C GLU A 80 -8.58 7.35 5.15
N VAL A 81 -8.79 6.04 5.32
CA VAL A 81 -8.00 5.02 4.60
C VAL A 81 -8.25 5.08 3.08
N ALA A 82 -9.47 5.42 2.68
CA ALA A 82 -9.81 5.60 1.28
C ALA A 82 -9.06 6.79 0.65
N GLU A 83 -8.91 7.90 1.37
CA GLU A 83 -8.10 9.03 0.92
C GLU A 83 -6.61 8.69 0.84
N LEU A 84 -6.06 7.93 1.80
CA LEU A 84 -4.67 7.47 1.73
C LEU A 84 -4.42 6.63 0.45
N CYS A 85 -5.35 5.74 0.10
CA CYS A 85 -5.24 4.94 -1.11
C CYS A 85 -5.33 5.79 -2.39
N ARG A 86 -6.25 6.76 -2.44
CA ARG A 86 -6.37 7.68 -3.59
C ARG A 86 -5.15 8.57 -3.76
N LEU A 87 -4.57 9.04 -2.65
CA LEU A 87 -3.32 9.79 -2.66
C LEU A 87 -2.20 8.94 -3.25
N LEU A 88 -2.00 7.73 -2.72
CA LEU A 88 -0.93 6.83 -3.16
C LEU A 88 -1.10 6.38 -4.62
N ASP A 89 -2.32 6.16 -5.10
CA ASP A 89 -2.58 5.78 -6.51
C ASP A 89 -1.99 6.79 -7.50
N LYS A 90 -1.90 8.08 -7.13
CA LYS A 90 -1.28 9.12 -7.95
C LYS A 90 0.24 8.94 -8.13
N PHE A 91 0.89 8.14 -7.26
CA PHE A 91 2.32 7.87 -7.33
C PHE A 91 2.69 6.61 -8.11
N TYR A 92 1.73 5.83 -8.64
CA TYR A 92 2.06 4.56 -9.30
C TYR A 92 2.74 4.72 -10.67
N VAL A 93 2.22 5.61 -11.53
CA VAL A 93 2.70 5.84 -12.90
C VAL A 93 3.73 6.98 -12.95
N PRO A 94 3.44 8.19 -12.44
CA PRO A 94 4.30 9.36 -12.71
C PRO A 94 5.70 9.26 -12.09
N THR A 95 5.90 8.40 -11.10
CA THR A 95 7.19 8.19 -10.43
C THR A 95 8.24 7.45 -11.28
N ARG A 96 7.82 6.82 -12.39
CA ARG A 96 8.69 5.93 -13.19
C ARG A 96 8.68 6.24 -14.69
N TYR A 97 7.56 6.71 -15.21
CA TYR A 97 7.34 6.87 -16.63
C TYR A 97 7.64 8.30 -17.04
N VAL A 98 8.66 8.48 -17.88
CA VAL A 98 9.08 9.81 -18.39
C VAL A 98 7.99 10.45 -19.26
N ASP A 99 7.21 9.63 -19.96
CA ASP A 99 6.05 10.03 -20.77
C ASP A 99 4.84 10.49 -19.95
N ALA A 100 4.89 10.36 -18.62
CA ALA A 100 3.91 10.98 -17.73
C ALA A 100 4.17 12.48 -17.50
N TRP A 101 5.31 13.01 -17.98
CA TRP A 101 5.73 14.41 -17.82
C TRP A 101 5.86 15.07 -19.18
N SER A 102 5.51 16.36 -19.26
CA SER A 102 5.64 17.12 -20.52
C SER A 102 7.10 17.33 -20.92
N GLU A 103 7.99 17.45 -19.93
CA GLU A 103 9.43 17.63 -20.08
C GLU A 103 10.14 16.92 -18.91
N GLY A 104 11.48 16.80 -18.97
CA GLY A 104 12.27 16.29 -17.85
C GLY A 104 12.07 14.81 -17.53
N ILE A 105 12.44 14.44 -16.30
CA ILE A 105 12.32 13.05 -15.79
C ILE A 105 11.70 13.05 -14.38
N PRO A 106 11.06 11.94 -13.92
CA PRO A 106 10.41 11.89 -12.62
C PRO A 106 11.25 12.40 -11.45
N TYR A 107 12.56 12.13 -11.43
CA TYR A 107 13.48 12.57 -10.37
C TYR A 107 13.44 14.09 -10.11
N GLU A 108 13.16 14.89 -11.13
CA GLU A 108 13.13 16.36 -11.04
C GLU A 108 11.81 16.90 -10.44
N TYR A 109 10.75 16.10 -10.45
CA TYR A 109 9.40 16.52 -10.05
C TYR A 109 8.98 16.08 -8.65
N PHE A 110 9.65 15.07 -8.08
CA PHE A 110 9.34 14.58 -6.74
C PHE A 110 10.26 15.18 -5.70
N SER A 111 9.66 15.74 -4.65
CA SER A 111 10.36 16.38 -3.55
C SER A 111 10.44 15.46 -2.32
N LYS A 112 11.27 15.88 -1.36
CA LYS A 112 11.29 15.29 -0.02
C LYS A 112 9.90 15.26 0.64
N SER A 113 9.13 16.33 0.48
CA SER A 113 7.77 16.42 1.06
C SER A 113 6.81 15.40 0.46
N ASP A 114 6.95 15.10 -0.84
CA ASP A 114 6.15 14.07 -1.52
C ASP A 114 6.49 12.69 -0.97
N ALA A 115 7.79 12.39 -0.82
CA ALA A 115 8.27 11.13 -0.27
C ALA A 115 7.80 10.93 1.19
N GLU A 116 7.92 11.94 2.04
CA GLU A 116 7.45 11.90 3.43
C GLU A 116 5.93 11.69 3.51
N THR A 117 5.18 12.38 2.65
CA THR A 117 3.72 12.25 2.55
C THR A 117 3.31 10.85 2.10
N ALA A 118 3.97 10.31 1.07
CA ALA A 118 3.70 8.97 0.55
C ALA A 118 4.03 7.89 1.60
N ILE A 119 5.19 7.99 2.27
CA ILE A 119 5.60 7.04 3.32
C ILE A 119 4.57 7.05 4.46
N LYS A 120 4.15 8.23 4.94
CA LYS A 120 3.14 8.35 6.00
C LYS A 120 1.79 7.78 5.59
N ALA A 121 1.38 7.98 4.34
CA ALA A 121 0.15 7.38 3.82
C ALA A 121 0.25 5.84 3.77
N ALA A 122 1.39 5.30 3.34
CA ALA A 122 1.62 3.86 3.31
C ALA A 122 1.62 3.26 4.73
N GLU A 123 2.23 3.92 5.72
CA GLU A 123 2.16 3.54 7.13
C GLU A 123 0.69 3.39 7.59
N GLY A 124 -0.15 4.40 7.33
CA GLY A 124 -1.56 4.36 7.71
C GLY A 124 -2.34 3.20 7.07
N VAL A 125 -2.05 2.87 5.80
CA VAL A 125 -2.66 1.71 5.13
C VAL A 125 -2.18 0.39 5.76
N LEU A 126 -0.88 0.26 6.10
CA LEU A 126 -0.35 -0.92 6.78
C LEU A 126 -0.95 -1.10 8.18
N GLU A 127 -1.12 -0.02 8.93
CA GLU A 127 -1.77 -0.04 10.25
C GLU A 127 -3.22 -0.49 10.15
N PHE A 128 -3.98 0.06 9.19
CA PHE A 128 -5.34 -0.40 8.89
C PHE A 128 -5.38 -1.89 8.58
N VAL A 129 -4.51 -2.37 7.69
CA VAL A 129 -4.42 -3.78 7.30
C VAL A 129 -4.17 -4.69 8.50
N ARG A 130 -3.21 -4.34 9.36
CA ARG A 130 -2.91 -5.10 10.58
C ARG A 130 -4.12 -5.12 11.53
N GLY A 131 -4.81 -4.00 11.69
CA GLY A 131 -6.01 -3.88 12.51
C GLY A 131 -7.14 -4.83 12.05
N VAL A 132 -7.40 -4.84 10.75
CA VAL A 132 -8.38 -5.76 10.14
C VAL A 132 -7.94 -7.22 10.33
N TRP A 133 -6.67 -7.54 10.06
CA TRP A 133 -6.16 -8.90 10.19
C TRP A 133 -6.25 -9.43 11.63
N MET A 134 -5.92 -8.62 12.63
CA MET A 134 -6.05 -9.01 14.04
C MET A 134 -7.51 -9.34 14.40
N SER A 135 -8.46 -8.56 13.87
CA SER A 135 -9.89 -8.80 14.11
C SER A 135 -10.40 -10.09 13.44
N LEU A 136 -9.84 -10.46 12.29
CA LEU A 136 -10.20 -11.68 11.56
C LEU A 136 -9.52 -12.94 12.12
N SER A 137 -8.26 -12.85 12.53
CA SER A 137 -7.45 -13.98 13.00
C SER A 137 -7.61 -14.26 14.50
N GLY A 138 -7.87 -13.22 15.31
CA GLY A 138 -8.06 -13.33 16.76
C GLY A 138 -9.44 -13.83 17.22
N GLY A 139 -10.42 -13.94 16.32
CA GLY A 139 -11.76 -14.47 16.61
C GLY A 139 -11.84 -15.99 16.80
N ARG A 140 -10.70 -16.69 16.91
CA ARG A 140 -10.61 -18.11 17.28
C ARG A 140 -9.96 -18.23 18.67
N GLY A 141 -10.74 -17.91 19.70
CA GLY A 141 -10.51 -18.27 21.08
C GLY A 141 -11.75 -18.96 21.61
#